data_AF-A0AAW0V5J6-F1
#
_entry.id   AF-A0AAW0V5J6-F1
#
_cell.length_a   1.000
_cell.length_b   1.000
_cell.length_c   1.000
_cell.angle_alpha   90.00
_cell.angle_beta   90.00
_cell.angle_gamma   90.00
#
_symmetry.space_group_name_H-M   'P 1'
#
loop_
_entity.id
_entity.type
_entity.pdbx_description
1 polymer ?
#
loop_
_entity_poly.entity_id
_entity_poly.type
_entity_poly.pdbx_seq_one_letter_code
_entity_poly.pdbx_strand_id
1 'polypeptide(L)'
;MDKNLLSIGCAVYLAASIFDNNCTPNCFVTFSGLKVEVRSLINMPDLDLAKCYISYTDVISTSAARREVLYKGWFFLCECKTCLDEERAKYENSIKCEISNCQGIVSLPEASDTVQQIKLKIKAAREREEKRREKEKEGEGRRKWRREEGKKYSGDEGKEKTKDKEVNGEERNEVEAPRCSVCGWTPSSEKLKQYWNTVAFTKKQLKAMDQNNLNIEYCLQTLEKLTNFSPRNAWKVKILDLSFNAAILNSCWSLALKYGEENLDGMRFYYSDNSPVLSLFLFNLGKAKIYLKEFREGLHILEEAELFLTTGLGTSHPLVEELHQLTLLANEDREICLERWSTATKKDEKRQLHQVHSSGDEALAKIFATLNQISHSSPQNLSGV
;
A
#
# COMPACT_ATOMS: atom_id res chain seq x y z
N MET A 1 8.21 11.96 -13.11
CA MET A 1 7.80 10.65 -13.67
C MET A 1 7.29 10.87 -15.08
N ASP A 2 7.29 9.84 -15.94
CA ASP A 2 6.60 9.90 -17.23
C ASP A 2 5.08 9.69 -17.06
N LYS A 3 4.34 9.63 -18.17
CA LYS A 3 2.89 9.38 -18.18
C LYS A 3 2.47 8.02 -17.62
N ASN A 4 3.40 7.08 -17.46
CA ASN A 4 3.19 5.74 -16.91
C ASN A 4 3.71 5.63 -15.47
N LEU A 5 3.98 6.76 -14.81
CA LEU A 5 4.55 6.85 -13.46
C LEU A 5 5.99 6.28 -13.32
N LEU A 6 6.72 6.12 -14.43
CA LEU A 6 8.11 5.67 -14.42
C LEU A 6 9.06 6.81 -14.05
N SER A 7 10.12 6.50 -13.29
CA SER A 7 11.13 7.48 -12.91
C SER A 7 11.96 7.94 -14.10
N ILE A 8 11.96 9.26 -14.35
CA ILE A 8 12.72 9.89 -15.45
C ILE A 8 13.93 10.70 -14.97
N GLY A 9 14.07 10.92 -13.65
CA GLY A 9 15.13 11.76 -13.08
C GLY A 9 14.86 12.22 -11.65
N CYS A 10 15.75 13.08 -11.14
CA CYS A 10 15.71 13.62 -9.78
C CYS A 10 15.49 15.14 -9.78
N ALA A 11 14.76 15.65 -8.79
CA ALA A 11 14.54 17.08 -8.58
C ALA A 11 14.36 17.40 -7.07
N VAL A 12 14.55 18.66 -6.69
CA VAL A 12 14.43 19.13 -5.30
C VAL A 12 13.20 20.04 -5.18
N TYR A 13 12.29 19.70 -4.26
CA TYR A 13 11.04 20.43 -4.02
C TYR A 13 10.92 20.83 -2.56
N LEU A 14 11.44 22.01 -2.20
CA LEU A 14 11.48 22.46 -0.80
C LEU A 14 10.10 22.47 -0.12
N ALA A 15 9.06 22.91 -0.84
CA ALA A 15 7.70 22.92 -0.30
C ALA A 15 7.13 21.52 -0.08
N ALA A 16 7.50 20.53 -0.88
CA ALA A 16 7.07 19.14 -0.70
C ALA A 16 7.93 18.38 0.32
N SER A 17 9.12 18.89 0.66
CA SER A 17 9.99 18.29 1.68
C SER A 17 9.48 18.46 3.12
N ILE A 18 8.34 19.12 3.33
CA ILE A 18 7.68 19.26 4.64
C ILE A 18 6.91 18.00 5.06
N PHE A 19 6.56 17.12 4.11
CA PHE A 19 5.70 15.96 4.38
C PHE A 19 6.50 14.82 4.99
N ASP A 20 6.09 14.37 6.18
CA ASP A 20 6.73 13.26 6.88
C ASP A 20 6.43 11.90 6.23
N ASN A 21 7.27 10.92 6.56
CA ASN A 21 7.11 9.55 6.09
C ASN A 21 6.08 8.76 6.91
N ASN A 22 5.19 8.06 6.21
CA ASN A 22 4.44 6.94 6.76
C ASN A 22 4.41 5.78 5.75
N CYS A 23 4.60 4.54 6.20
CA CYS A 23 4.54 3.36 5.33
C CYS A 23 3.09 2.97 4.97
N THR A 24 2.09 3.61 5.58
CA THR A 24 0.69 3.68 5.10
C THR A 24 0.38 5.16 4.81
N PRO A 25 0.85 5.71 3.67
CA PRO A 25 0.68 7.12 3.38
C PRO A 25 -0.79 7.47 3.14
N ASN A 26 -1.18 8.68 3.51
CA ASN A 26 -2.50 9.23 3.19
C ASN A 26 -2.45 10.32 2.11
N CYS A 27 -1.25 10.60 1.58
CA CYS A 27 -1.03 11.49 0.45
C CYS A 27 -0.23 10.76 -0.63
N PHE A 28 -0.49 11.10 -1.89
CA PHE A 28 0.19 10.57 -3.04
C PHE A 28 0.88 11.67 -3.83
N VAL A 29 2.11 11.40 -4.28
CA VAL A 29 2.94 12.37 -5.00
C VAL A 29 2.97 12.01 -6.47
N THR A 30 2.61 12.97 -7.31
CA THR A 30 2.69 12.89 -8.77
C THR A 30 3.47 14.07 -9.34
N PHE A 31 3.79 14.00 -10.63
CA PHE A 31 4.53 15.04 -11.32
C PHE A 31 3.86 15.41 -12.63
N SER A 32 3.67 16.71 -12.87
CA SER A 32 3.24 17.26 -14.16
C SER A 32 4.38 18.11 -14.72
N GLY A 33 5.19 17.51 -15.60
CA GLY A 33 6.47 18.10 -16.01
C GLY A 33 7.41 18.31 -14.82
N LEU A 34 7.77 19.56 -14.55
CA LEU A 34 8.60 19.98 -13.41
C LEU A 34 7.79 20.37 -12.17
N LYS A 35 6.47 20.23 -12.20
CA LYS A 35 5.58 20.56 -11.07
C LYS A 35 5.33 19.30 -10.24
N VAL A 36 5.60 19.38 -8.94
CA VAL A 36 5.16 18.35 -7.97
C VAL A 36 3.72 18.63 -7.56
N GLU A 37 2.92 17.58 -7.49
CA GLU A 37 1.54 17.63 -7.01
C GLU A 37 1.36 16.58 -5.92
N VAL A 38 0.84 17.00 -4.77
CA VAL A 38 0.57 16.12 -3.63
C VAL A 38 -0.94 16.11 -3.40
N ARG A 39 -1.56 14.94 -3.53
CA ARG A 39 -3.01 14.76 -3.39
C ARG A 39 -3.33 13.93 -2.16
N SER A 40 -4.31 14.36 -1.38
CA SER A 40 -4.84 13.56 -0.27
C SER A 40 -5.62 12.35 -0.80
N LEU A 41 -5.43 11.19 -0.19
CA LEU A 41 -6.14 9.94 -0.45
C LEU A 41 -7.30 9.69 0.51
N ILE A 42 -7.49 10.63 1.45
CA ILE A 42 -8.56 10.63 2.44
C ILE A 42 -9.23 11.99 2.47
N ASN A 43 -10.48 12.03 2.94
CA ASN A 43 -11.12 13.31 3.20
C ASN A 43 -10.41 14.01 4.37
N MET A 44 -10.02 15.27 4.16
CA MET A 44 -9.36 16.13 5.15
C MET A 44 -10.18 17.42 5.26
N PRO A 45 -11.20 17.46 6.14
CA PRO A 45 -12.09 18.62 6.28
C PRO A 45 -11.33 19.91 6.60
N ASP A 46 -10.33 19.80 7.47
CA ASP A 46 -9.38 20.86 7.78
C ASP A 46 -7.99 20.44 7.28
N LEU A 47 -7.41 21.22 6.37
CA LEU A 47 -6.08 20.94 5.83
C LEU A 47 -5.01 21.19 6.89
N ASP A 48 -4.52 20.10 7.48
CA ASP A 48 -3.40 20.08 8.40
C ASP A 48 -2.23 19.33 7.76
N LEU A 49 -1.24 20.09 7.26
CA LEU A 49 -0.08 19.53 6.58
C LEU A 49 0.76 18.62 7.49
N ALA A 50 0.71 18.79 8.81
CA ALA A 50 1.41 17.92 9.76
C ALA A 50 0.79 16.51 9.85
N LYS A 51 -0.43 16.34 9.32
CA LYS A 51 -1.13 15.05 9.20
C LYS A 51 -1.07 14.48 7.79
N CYS A 52 -0.38 15.14 6.86
CA CYS A 52 -0.17 14.67 5.50
C CYS A 52 1.14 13.88 5.44
N TYR A 53 1.03 12.59 5.13
CA TYR A 53 2.15 11.66 5.06
C TYR A 53 2.29 11.08 3.65
N ILE A 54 3.53 11.07 3.16
CA ILE A 54 3.92 10.37 1.94
C ILE A 54 4.80 9.16 2.33
N SER A 55 5.03 8.22 1.41
CA SER A 55 5.98 7.14 1.65
C SER A 55 7.31 7.45 0.98
N TYR A 56 8.41 7.41 1.73
CA TYR A 56 9.76 7.61 1.19
C TYR A 56 10.38 6.32 0.65
N THR A 57 9.71 5.18 0.89
CA THR A 57 10.19 3.84 0.52
C THR A 57 9.05 3.06 -0.12
N ASP A 58 9.41 2.02 -0.87
CA ASP A 58 8.44 1.05 -1.38
C ASP A 58 7.78 0.30 -0.22
N VAL A 59 6.43 0.36 -0.17
CA VAL A 59 5.59 -0.21 0.87
C VAL A 59 5.52 -1.74 0.83
N ILE A 60 5.84 -2.38 -0.30
CA ILE A 60 5.92 -3.85 -0.42
C ILE A 60 7.11 -4.39 0.37
N SER A 61 8.18 -3.61 0.50
CA SER A 61 9.42 -4.02 1.19
C SER A 61 9.16 -4.55 2.59
N THR A 62 10.04 -5.41 3.08
CA THR A 62 10.01 -5.91 4.47
C THR A 62 10.16 -4.76 5.46
N SER A 63 9.62 -4.89 6.66
CA SER A 63 9.71 -3.88 7.72
C SER A 63 11.17 -3.59 8.10
N ALA A 64 12.02 -4.62 8.07
CA ALA A 64 13.47 -4.47 8.22
C ALA A 64 14.07 -3.62 7.09
N ALA A 65 13.78 -3.95 5.82
CA ALA A 65 14.28 -3.22 4.67
C ALA A 65 13.81 -1.75 4.64
N ARG A 66 12.53 -1.48 4.94
CA ARG A 66 11.99 -0.11 5.03
C ARG A 66 12.75 0.69 6.10
N ARG A 67 12.91 0.13 7.29
CA ARG A 67 13.64 0.77 8.40
C ARG A 67 15.11 1.00 8.08
N GLU A 68 15.76 0.06 7.40
CA GLU A 68 17.16 0.21 6.96
C GLU A 68 17.32 1.37 5.97
N VAL A 69 16.45 1.46 4.96
CA VAL A 69 16.44 2.54 3.97
C VAL A 69 16.17 3.90 4.65
N LEU A 70 15.16 3.97 5.50
CA LEU A 70 14.79 5.20 6.21
C LEU A 70 15.89 5.65 7.18
N TYR A 71 16.52 4.73 7.89
CA TYR A 71 17.63 5.06 8.78
C TYR A 71 18.86 5.54 8.00
N LYS A 72 19.23 4.87 6.90
CA LYS A 72 20.40 5.25 6.09
C LYS A 72 20.20 6.57 5.36
N GLY A 73 18.99 6.85 4.86
CA GLY A 73 18.70 8.06 4.07
C GLY A 73 18.24 9.26 4.90
N TRP A 74 17.49 9.03 5.98
CA TRP A 74 16.80 10.07 6.75
C TRP A 74 17.08 10.01 8.26
N PHE A 75 17.94 9.10 8.72
CA PHE A 75 18.45 9.03 10.09
C PHE A 75 17.38 8.82 11.18
N PHE A 76 16.24 8.21 10.85
CA PHE A 76 15.21 7.86 11.82
C PHE A 76 14.77 6.39 11.70
N LEU A 77 14.16 5.88 12.77
CA LEU A 77 13.52 4.57 12.80
C LEU A 77 12.01 4.75 12.69
N CYS A 78 11.39 4.14 11.67
CA CYS A 78 9.95 4.23 11.49
C CYS A 78 9.19 3.32 12.47
N GLU A 79 8.23 3.91 13.17
CA GLU A 79 7.34 3.28 14.16
C GLU A 79 5.86 3.37 13.77
N CYS A 80 5.57 3.59 12.47
CA CYS A 80 4.19 3.58 11.98
C CYS A 80 3.52 2.20 12.15
N LYS A 81 2.18 2.18 12.06
CA LYS A 81 1.36 0.95 12.17
C LYS A 81 1.91 -0.20 11.33
N THR A 82 2.23 0.03 10.05
CA THR A 82 2.76 -1.02 9.16
C THR A 82 4.11 -1.59 9.62
N CYS A 83 4.98 -0.78 10.25
CA CYS A 83 6.26 -1.24 10.75
C CYS A 83 6.16 -1.97 12.11
N LEU A 84 5.04 -1.79 12.82
CA LEU A 84 4.75 -2.45 14.10
C LEU A 84 3.77 -3.63 13.94
N ASP A 85 3.32 -3.91 12.71
CA ASP A 85 2.36 -4.96 12.42
C ASP A 85 3.05 -6.33 12.36
N GLU A 86 2.94 -7.08 13.46
CA GLU A 86 3.49 -8.43 13.58
C GLU A 86 2.77 -9.45 12.68
N GLU A 87 1.48 -9.26 12.39
CA GLU A 87 0.75 -10.13 11.48
C GLU A 87 1.24 -9.94 10.05
N ARG A 88 1.46 -8.69 9.62
CA ARG A 88 2.09 -8.39 8.33
C ARG A 88 3.48 -9.02 8.24
N ALA A 89 4.27 -8.89 9.30
CA ALA A 89 5.65 -9.37 9.35
C ALA A 89 5.78 -10.87 9.09
N LYS A 90 4.77 -11.68 9.48
CA LYS A 90 4.76 -13.14 9.24
C LYS A 90 4.88 -13.50 7.76
N TYR A 91 4.31 -12.68 6.87
CA TYR A 91 4.25 -12.93 5.43
C TYR A 91 5.39 -12.29 4.64
N GLU A 92 6.07 -11.28 5.20
CA GLU A 92 7.14 -10.53 4.51
C GLU A 92 8.24 -11.44 3.98
N ASN A 93 8.69 -12.36 4.84
CA ASN A 93 9.63 -13.41 4.52
C ASN A 93 8.99 -14.74 4.90
N SER A 94 8.35 -15.40 3.94
CA SER A 94 7.77 -16.72 4.18
C SER A 94 7.82 -17.64 2.97
N ILE A 95 7.77 -18.94 3.26
CA ILE A 95 7.71 -20.03 2.29
C ILE A 95 6.43 -20.84 2.47
N LYS A 96 6.04 -21.55 1.41
CA LYS A 96 4.93 -22.51 1.46
C LYS A 96 5.33 -23.76 2.24
N CYS A 97 4.37 -24.36 2.93
CA CYS A 97 4.52 -25.70 3.49
C CYS A 97 4.72 -26.75 2.38
N GLU A 98 5.57 -27.76 2.61
CA GLU A 98 5.75 -28.89 1.68
C GLU A 98 4.85 -30.09 1.97
N ILE A 99 4.15 -30.09 3.11
CA ILE A 99 3.20 -31.15 3.42
C ILE A 99 2.02 -31.05 2.45
N SER A 100 1.69 -32.18 1.82
CA SER A 100 0.61 -32.24 0.84
C SER A 100 -0.71 -31.72 1.43
N ASN A 101 -1.45 -30.95 0.64
CA ASN A 101 -2.71 -30.31 1.02
C ASN A 101 -2.64 -29.32 2.20
N CYS A 102 -1.45 -28.97 2.69
CA CYS A 102 -1.30 -27.94 3.71
C CYS A 102 -1.19 -26.55 3.07
N GLN A 103 -2.12 -25.65 3.40
CA GLN A 103 -2.09 -24.25 2.96
C GLN A 103 -1.30 -23.33 3.91
N GLY A 104 -0.63 -23.91 4.92
CA GLY A 104 0.15 -23.15 5.88
C GLY A 104 1.43 -22.57 5.28
N ILE A 105 1.95 -21.56 5.97
CA ILE A 105 3.22 -20.90 5.63
C ILE A 105 4.21 -21.08 6.77
N VAL A 106 5.50 -20.97 6.45
CA VAL A 106 6.57 -20.85 7.44
C VAL A 106 7.15 -19.45 7.36
N SER A 107 7.06 -18.70 8.46
CA SER A 107 7.66 -17.37 8.56
C SER A 107 9.15 -17.48 8.86
N LEU A 108 9.94 -16.66 8.16
CA LEU A 108 11.41 -16.63 8.19
C LEU A 108 11.85 -15.18 8.46
N PRO A 109 11.60 -14.64 9.67
CA PRO A 109 11.91 -13.25 9.98
C PRO A 109 13.40 -12.95 9.77
N GLU A 110 13.68 -11.74 9.29
CA GLU A 110 15.07 -11.23 9.25
C GLU A 110 15.59 -11.08 10.69
N ALA A 111 16.89 -11.30 10.88
CA ALA A 111 17.49 -11.27 12.21
C ALA A 111 17.15 -9.96 12.97
N SER A 112 16.57 -10.13 14.16
CA SER A 112 16.16 -9.06 15.11
C SER A 112 17.25 -8.02 15.34
N ASP A 113 18.51 -8.46 15.31
CA ASP A 113 19.71 -7.68 15.61
C ASP A 113 19.77 -6.38 14.80
N THR A 114 19.25 -6.37 13.56
CA THR A 114 19.30 -5.16 12.71
C THR A 114 18.50 -4.00 13.30
N VAL A 115 17.31 -4.26 13.85
CA VAL A 115 16.44 -3.22 14.42
C VAL A 115 17.01 -2.72 15.76
N GLN A 116 17.49 -3.64 16.60
CA GLN A 116 18.11 -3.31 17.89
C GLN A 116 19.38 -2.47 17.68
N GLN A 117 20.23 -2.86 16.73
CA GLN A 117 21.41 -2.09 16.35
C GLN A 117 21.07 -0.68 15.84
N ILE A 118 20.02 -0.53 15.03
CA ILE A 118 19.55 0.79 14.58
C ILE A 118 19.10 1.64 15.78
N LYS A 119 18.30 1.08 16.71
CA LYS A 119 17.86 1.78 17.93
C LYS A 119 19.05 2.27 18.76
N LEU A 120 20.05 1.41 18.98
CA LEU A 120 21.25 1.76 19.73
C LEU A 120 22.04 2.88 19.05
N LYS A 121 22.19 2.83 17.72
CA LYS A 121 22.89 3.88 16.96
C LYS A 121 22.16 5.23 17.03
N ILE A 122 20.83 5.24 16.94
CA ILE A 122 20.03 6.46 17.09
C ILE A 122 20.19 7.03 18.51
N LYS A 123 20.10 6.19 19.54
CA LYS A 123 20.29 6.60 20.94
C LYS A 123 21.66 7.24 21.15
N ALA A 124 22.72 6.57 20.70
CA ALA A 124 24.08 7.09 20.80
C ALA A 124 24.28 8.41 20.04
N ALA A 125 23.62 8.58 18.88
CA ALA A 125 23.67 9.83 18.12
C ALA A 125 22.98 10.99 18.87
N ARG A 126 21.82 10.73 19.50
CA ARG A 126 21.10 11.72 20.32
C ARG A 126 21.93 12.15 21.53
N GLU A 127 22.53 11.20 22.24
CA GLU A 127 23.41 11.49 23.39
C GLU A 127 24.65 12.32 22.99
N ARG A 128 25.24 12.04 21.81
CA ARG A 128 26.37 12.85 21.28
C ARG A 128 25.95 14.28 20.98
N GLU A 129 24.78 14.46 20.39
CA GLU A 129 24.23 15.77 20.05
C GLU A 129 23.85 16.59 21.30
N GLU A 130 23.28 15.94 22.31
CA GLU A 130 23.00 16.55 23.61
C GLU A 130 24.29 17.04 24.29
N LYS A 131 25.32 16.18 24.36
CA LYS A 131 26.65 16.57 24.87
C LYS A 131 27.29 17.70 24.06
N ARG A 132 27.06 17.77 22.74
CA ARG A 132 27.54 18.88 21.90
C ARG A 132 26.84 20.18 22.28
N ARG A 133 25.51 20.16 22.43
CA ARG A 133 24.71 21.34 22.84
C ARG A 133 25.07 21.83 24.23
N GLU A 134 25.35 20.92 25.17
CA GLU A 134 25.85 21.28 26.51
C GLU A 134 27.20 21.99 26.42
N LYS A 135 28.16 21.44 25.68
CA LYS A 135 29.47 22.08 25.45
C LYS A 135 29.37 23.43 24.75
N GLU A 136 28.42 23.59 23.83
CA GLU A 136 28.16 24.88 23.17
C GLU A 136 27.60 25.90 24.14
N LYS A 137 26.65 25.53 24.99
CA LYS A 137 26.12 26.39 26.07
C LYS A 137 27.19 26.75 27.09
N GLU A 138 28.03 25.79 27.49
CA GLU A 138 29.18 26.04 28.36
C GLU A 138 30.20 26.97 27.70
N GLY A 139 30.49 26.77 26.41
CA GLY A 139 31.38 27.61 25.62
C GLY A 139 30.85 29.03 25.43
N GLU A 140 29.54 29.20 25.20
CA GLU A 140 28.86 30.50 25.19
C GLU A 140 28.89 31.16 26.56
N GLY A 141 28.62 30.43 27.64
CA GLY A 141 28.76 30.90 29.02
C GLY A 141 30.19 31.36 29.33
N ARG A 142 31.21 30.59 28.90
CA ARG A 142 32.63 30.91 29.08
C ARG A 142 33.05 32.12 28.24
N ARG A 143 32.51 32.29 27.01
CA ARG A 143 32.71 33.47 26.15
C ARG A 143 32.02 34.71 26.70
N LYS A 144 30.82 34.56 27.25
CA LYS A 144 30.06 35.63 27.92
C LYS A 144 30.78 36.10 29.19
N TRP A 145 31.19 35.17 30.05
CA TRP A 145 32.03 35.46 31.22
C TRP A 145 33.35 36.17 30.84
N ARG A 146 34.02 35.73 29.76
CA ARG A 146 35.25 36.39 29.27
C ARG A 146 35.01 37.81 28.74
N ARG A 147 33.80 38.11 28.23
CA ARG A 147 33.42 39.48 27.79
C ARG A 147 32.99 40.38 28.94
N GLU A 148 32.36 39.81 29.98
CA GLU A 148 31.77 40.57 31.09
C GLU A 148 32.74 40.73 32.28
N GLU A 149 33.60 39.74 32.56
CA GLU A 149 34.46 39.73 33.76
C GLU A 149 35.93 39.34 33.47
N GLY A 150 36.28 39.04 32.22
CA GLY A 150 37.61 38.58 31.80
C GLY A 150 38.72 39.63 31.72
N LYS A 151 38.93 40.42 32.79
CA LYS A 151 40.20 41.14 33.04
C LYS A 151 40.70 40.86 34.46
N LYS A 152 41.09 39.60 34.71
CA LYS A 152 42.23 39.20 35.55
C LYS A 152 42.28 37.68 35.64
N TYR A 153 43.50 37.16 35.63
CA TYR A 153 43.91 35.75 35.75
C TYR A 153 43.96 34.92 34.46
N SER A 154 45.19 34.76 33.99
CA SER A 154 45.69 33.60 33.26
C SER A 154 46.08 32.51 34.25
N GLY A 155 45.47 31.33 34.15
CA GLY A 155 45.81 30.16 34.94
C GLY A 155 45.50 28.87 34.17
N ASP A 156 46.48 27.97 34.19
CA ASP A 156 46.58 26.67 33.51
C ASP A 156 45.42 25.73 33.81
N GLU A 157 44.88 25.02 32.81
CA GLU A 157 43.95 23.90 33.01
C GLU A 157 44.49 22.61 32.37
N GLY A 158 44.75 21.62 33.24
CA GLY A 158 45.16 20.26 32.89
C GLY A 158 44.05 19.46 32.22
N LYS A 159 44.46 18.56 31.32
CA LYS A 159 43.58 17.65 30.58
C LYS A 159 43.41 16.34 31.33
N GLU A 160 42.20 16.06 31.82
CA GLU A 160 41.81 14.74 32.32
C GLU A 160 41.06 13.96 31.22
N LYS A 161 41.51 12.73 30.94
CA LYS A 161 40.91 11.82 29.94
C LYS A 161 40.13 10.73 30.65
N THR A 162 38.81 10.70 30.48
CA THR A 162 37.97 9.56 30.88
C THR A 162 37.92 8.51 29.78
N LYS A 163 38.21 7.26 30.14
CA LYS A 163 38.08 6.06 29.29
C LYS A 163 36.69 5.44 29.52
N ASP A 164 35.91 5.30 28.46
CA ASP A 164 34.66 4.54 28.48
C ASP A 164 34.94 3.04 28.42
N LYS A 165 34.33 2.27 29.33
CA LYS A 165 34.37 0.81 29.38
C LYS A 165 33.22 0.25 28.54
N GLU A 166 33.56 -0.57 27.55
CA GLU A 166 32.60 -1.42 26.84
C GLU A 166 32.20 -2.59 27.75
N VAL A 167 30.90 -2.77 27.95
CA VAL A 167 30.31 -3.95 28.58
C VAL A 167 29.61 -4.73 27.45
N ASN A 168 30.24 -5.80 26.98
CA ASN A 168 29.62 -6.79 26.10
C ASN A 168 29.17 -7.97 26.96
N GLY A 169 27.87 -8.25 26.91
CA GLY A 169 27.26 -9.44 27.48
C GLY A 169 25.91 -9.64 26.81
N GLU A 170 25.91 -10.22 25.61
CA GLU A 170 24.67 -10.64 24.95
C GLU A 170 24.46 -12.14 25.22
N GLU A 171 23.44 -12.42 26.03
CA GLU A 171 22.85 -13.74 26.18
C GLU A 171 22.25 -14.15 24.83
N ARG A 172 22.74 -15.27 24.28
CA ARG A 172 22.18 -15.87 23.07
C ARG A 172 20.87 -16.56 23.43
N ASN A 173 19.74 -15.89 23.18
CA ASN A 173 18.44 -16.55 23.17
C ASN A 173 18.42 -17.61 22.07
N GLU A 174 18.13 -18.87 22.43
CA GLU A 174 17.94 -19.95 21.48
C GLU A 174 16.75 -19.62 20.56
N VAL A 175 17.02 -19.45 19.27
CA VAL A 175 15.98 -19.12 18.27
C VAL A 175 15.18 -20.39 17.99
N GLU A 176 13.89 -20.38 18.33
CA GLU A 176 13.01 -21.51 18.05
C GLU A 176 12.96 -21.78 16.52
N ALA A 177 13.06 -23.05 16.14
CA ALA A 177 13.06 -23.45 14.74
C ALA A 177 11.74 -23.03 14.06
N PRO A 178 11.79 -22.43 12.85
CA PRO A 178 10.59 -21.94 12.18
C PRO A 178 9.69 -23.11 11.76
N ARG A 179 8.38 -22.98 12.03
CA ARG A 179 7.39 -24.04 11.80
C ARG A 179 6.23 -23.54 10.95
N CYS A 180 5.57 -24.48 10.28
CA CYS A 180 4.36 -24.22 9.52
C CYS A 180 3.22 -23.79 10.45
N SER A 181 2.53 -22.70 10.07
CA SER A 181 1.42 -22.12 10.81
C SER A 181 0.20 -23.02 10.98
N VAL A 182 0.13 -24.15 10.26
CA VAL A 182 -1.01 -25.08 10.27
C VAL A 182 -0.61 -26.45 10.82
N CYS A 183 0.39 -27.10 10.23
CA CYS A 183 0.72 -28.50 10.54
C CYS A 183 2.01 -28.68 11.35
N GLY A 184 2.71 -27.58 11.72
CA GLY A 184 3.94 -27.64 12.50
C GLY A 184 5.19 -28.14 11.77
N TRP A 185 5.10 -28.40 10.45
CA TRP A 185 6.26 -28.81 9.63
C TRP A 185 7.41 -27.81 9.72
N THR A 186 8.63 -28.31 9.91
CA THR A 186 9.86 -27.53 9.99
C THR A 186 10.70 -27.71 8.72
N PRO A 187 11.10 -26.63 8.02
CA PRO A 187 12.03 -26.72 6.90
C PRO A 187 13.41 -27.24 7.34
N SER A 188 14.08 -27.96 6.44
CA SER A 188 15.47 -28.37 6.66
C SER A 188 16.44 -27.16 6.62
N SER A 189 17.62 -27.31 7.21
CA SER A 189 18.68 -26.29 7.17
C SER A 189 19.12 -25.95 5.75
N GLU A 190 19.19 -26.94 4.85
CA GLU A 190 19.51 -26.73 3.44
C GLU A 190 18.44 -25.87 2.75
N LYS A 191 17.16 -26.10 3.06
CA LYS A 191 16.07 -25.31 2.50
C LYS A 191 16.08 -23.86 2.99
N LEU A 192 16.40 -23.64 4.27
CA LEU A 192 16.60 -22.30 4.81
C LEU A 192 17.78 -21.58 4.14
N LYS A 193 18.88 -22.29 3.91
CA LYS A 193 20.05 -21.76 3.19
C LYS A 193 19.71 -21.41 1.75
N GLN A 194 18.98 -22.27 1.04
CA GLN A 194 18.51 -22.02 -0.31
C GLN A 194 17.61 -20.77 -0.37
N TYR A 195 16.67 -20.63 0.57
CA TYR A 195 15.81 -19.45 0.67
C TYR A 195 16.62 -18.16 0.75
N TRP A 196 17.57 -18.07 1.69
CA TRP A 196 18.36 -16.86 1.90
C TRP A 196 19.32 -16.57 0.74
N ASN A 197 19.85 -17.60 0.09
CA ASN A 197 20.62 -17.44 -1.15
C ASN A 197 19.76 -16.85 -2.28
N THR A 198 18.52 -17.32 -2.42
CA THR A 198 17.57 -16.76 -3.39
C THR A 198 17.22 -15.32 -3.05
N VAL A 199 16.96 -14.99 -1.78
CA VAL A 199 16.72 -13.59 -1.36
C VAL A 199 17.92 -12.70 -1.67
N ALA A 200 19.14 -13.14 -1.39
CA ALA A 200 20.35 -12.39 -1.70
C ALA A 200 20.53 -12.17 -3.21
N PHE A 201 20.26 -13.21 -4.01
CA PHE A 201 20.24 -13.11 -5.47
C PHE A 201 19.20 -12.10 -5.96
N THR A 202 17.96 -12.18 -5.47
CA THR A 202 16.87 -11.27 -5.82
C THR A 202 17.19 -9.83 -5.44
N LYS A 203 17.74 -9.59 -4.24
CA LYS A 203 18.22 -8.25 -3.82
C LYS A 203 19.28 -7.69 -4.77
N LYS A 204 20.18 -8.54 -5.28
CA LYS A 204 21.20 -8.12 -6.26
C LYS A 204 20.56 -7.77 -7.60
N GLN A 205 19.61 -8.58 -8.09
CA GLN A 205 18.91 -8.31 -9.34
C GLN A 205 18.08 -7.02 -9.26
N LEU A 206 17.35 -6.80 -8.16
CA LEU A 206 16.58 -5.56 -7.94
C LEU A 206 17.44 -4.29 -7.88
N LYS A 207 18.74 -4.40 -7.57
CA LYS A 207 19.67 -3.26 -7.65
C LYS A 207 20.19 -3.02 -9.05
N ALA A 208 20.24 -4.06 -9.88
CA ALA A 208 20.69 -3.98 -11.27
C ALA A 208 19.55 -3.56 -12.22
N MET A 209 18.32 -3.96 -11.91
CA MET A 209 17.11 -3.52 -12.59
C MET A 209 16.65 -2.19 -11.97
N ASP A 210 16.73 -1.10 -12.73
CA ASP A 210 15.92 0.09 -12.44
C ASP A 210 14.64 0.06 -13.31
N GLN A 211 13.69 0.96 -13.03
CA GLN A 211 12.44 1.06 -13.79
C GLN A 211 12.65 1.35 -15.29
N ASN A 212 13.85 1.78 -15.69
CA ASN A 212 14.21 2.13 -17.07
C ASN A 212 14.93 0.98 -17.80
N ASN A 213 15.27 -0.09 -17.09
CA ASN A 213 15.94 -1.28 -17.62
C ASN A 213 15.21 -2.57 -17.24
N LEU A 214 13.87 -2.52 -17.30
CA LEU A 214 12.97 -3.66 -17.09
C LEU A 214 13.20 -4.70 -18.20
N ASN A 215 14.00 -5.73 -17.89
CA ASN A 215 14.23 -6.85 -18.79
C ASN A 215 13.41 -8.07 -18.32
N ILE A 216 12.48 -8.48 -19.19
CA ILE A 216 11.53 -9.57 -18.95
C ILE A 216 12.24 -10.93 -18.73
N GLU A 217 13.41 -11.13 -19.33
CA GLU A 217 14.19 -12.37 -19.17
C GLU A 217 14.73 -12.51 -17.74
N TYR A 218 15.24 -11.44 -17.14
CA TYR A 218 15.67 -11.47 -15.73
C TYR A 218 14.50 -11.71 -14.77
N CYS A 219 13.36 -11.11 -15.07
CA CYS A 219 12.12 -11.33 -14.33
C CYS A 219 11.74 -12.83 -14.34
N LEU A 220 11.74 -13.46 -15.51
CA LEU A 220 11.48 -14.89 -15.69
C LEU A 220 12.47 -15.76 -14.89
N GLN A 221 13.77 -15.56 -15.08
CA GLN A 221 14.82 -16.31 -14.39
C GLN A 221 14.72 -16.18 -12.86
N THR A 222 14.26 -15.03 -12.36
CA THR A 222 14.09 -14.81 -10.93
C THR A 222 12.83 -15.48 -10.40
N LEU A 223 11.71 -15.42 -11.13
CA LEU A 223 10.45 -16.07 -10.75
C LEU A 223 10.59 -17.59 -10.61
N GLU A 224 11.36 -18.24 -11.50
CA GLU A 224 11.63 -19.68 -11.42
C GLU A 224 12.26 -20.12 -10.08
N LYS A 225 13.06 -19.23 -9.46
CA LYS A 225 13.69 -19.48 -8.16
C LYS A 225 12.76 -19.21 -6.97
N LEU A 226 11.65 -18.53 -7.19
CA LEU A 226 10.69 -18.08 -6.16
C LEU A 226 9.47 -19.00 -6.03
N THR A 227 9.49 -20.18 -6.64
CA THR A 227 8.38 -21.16 -6.66
C THR A 227 7.92 -21.57 -5.25
N ASN A 228 8.88 -21.78 -4.34
CA ASN A 228 8.63 -22.18 -2.95
C ASN A 228 8.25 -21.03 -2.00
N PHE A 229 8.28 -19.78 -2.48
CA PHE A 229 7.93 -18.61 -1.68
C PHE A 229 6.40 -18.53 -1.56
N SER A 230 5.89 -18.10 -0.42
CA SER A 230 4.45 -17.88 -0.25
C SER A 230 3.95 -16.75 -1.17
N PRO A 231 2.68 -16.73 -1.58
CA PRO A 231 2.13 -15.68 -2.47
C PRO A 231 2.40 -14.26 -1.98
N ARG A 232 2.24 -14.02 -0.67
CA ARG A 232 2.45 -12.71 -0.02
C ARG A 232 3.90 -12.42 0.36
N ASN A 233 4.87 -13.25 -0.03
CA ASN A 233 6.28 -12.95 0.27
C ASN A 233 6.71 -11.66 -0.45
N ALA A 234 7.31 -10.72 0.28
CA ALA A 234 7.64 -9.39 -0.24
C ALA A 234 8.53 -9.43 -1.49
N TRP A 235 9.49 -10.37 -1.56
CA TRP A 235 10.37 -10.53 -2.71
C TRP A 235 9.64 -11.09 -3.93
N LYS A 236 8.72 -12.03 -3.69
CA LYS A 236 7.88 -12.60 -4.74
C LYS A 236 6.93 -11.55 -5.32
N VAL A 237 6.26 -10.79 -4.46
CA VAL A 237 5.33 -9.74 -4.89
C VAL A 237 6.04 -8.67 -5.72
N LYS A 238 7.23 -8.21 -5.29
CA LYS A 238 8.03 -7.25 -6.06
C LYS A 238 8.42 -7.78 -7.45
N ILE A 239 8.91 -9.01 -7.53
CA ILE A 239 9.34 -9.58 -8.81
C ILE A 239 8.16 -9.84 -9.73
N LEU A 240 7.02 -10.29 -9.19
CA LEU A 240 5.79 -10.42 -9.98
C LEU A 240 5.30 -9.06 -10.50
N ASP A 241 5.32 -8.00 -9.68
CA ASP A 241 4.92 -6.66 -10.10
C ASP A 241 5.84 -6.12 -11.21
N LEU A 242 7.16 -6.30 -11.08
CA LEU A 242 8.11 -5.93 -12.15
C LEU A 242 7.86 -6.74 -13.44
N SER A 243 7.63 -8.05 -13.31
CA SER A 243 7.32 -8.94 -14.44
C SER A 243 6.01 -8.55 -15.14
N PHE A 244 5.01 -8.19 -14.35
CA PHE A 244 3.71 -7.71 -14.81
C PHE A 244 3.87 -6.40 -15.61
N ASN A 245 4.54 -5.40 -15.03
CA ASN A 245 4.79 -4.13 -15.71
C ASN A 245 5.63 -4.30 -16.98
N ALA A 246 6.64 -5.18 -16.97
CA ALA A 246 7.41 -5.51 -18.17
C ALA A 246 6.52 -6.14 -19.27
N ALA A 247 5.62 -7.05 -18.91
CA ALA A 247 4.68 -7.65 -19.85
C ALA A 247 3.68 -6.64 -20.43
N ILE A 248 3.18 -5.70 -19.61
CA ILE A 248 2.32 -4.60 -20.05
C ILE A 248 3.05 -3.70 -21.06
N LEU A 249 4.28 -3.29 -20.76
CA LEU A 249 5.09 -2.44 -21.65
C LEU A 249 5.37 -3.11 -23.01
N ASN A 250 5.52 -4.43 -23.01
CA ASN A 250 5.73 -5.23 -24.22
C ASN A 250 4.42 -5.74 -24.86
N SER A 251 3.25 -5.27 -24.41
CA SER A 251 1.93 -5.70 -24.90
C SER A 251 1.72 -7.22 -24.91
N CYS A 252 2.42 -7.94 -24.03
CA CYS A 252 2.32 -9.38 -23.85
C CYS A 252 1.16 -9.69 -22.89
N TRP A 253 -0.07 -9.44 -23.33
CA TRP A 253 -1.27 -9.44 -22.48
C TRP A 253 -1.53 -10.75 -21.75
N SER A 254 -1.21 -11.89 -22.36
CA SER A 254 -1.33 -13.21 -21.73
C SER A 254 -0.34 -13.40 -20.56
N LEU A 255 0.90 -12.92 -20.69
CA LEU A 255 1.85 -12.92 -19.56
C LEU A 255 1.47 -11.87 -18.51
N ALA A 256 1.01 -10.70 -18.94
CA ALA A 256 0.52 -9.67 -18.03
C ALA A 256 -0.63 -10.22 -17.18
N LEU A 257 -1.62 -10.87 -17.80
CA LEU A 257 -2.73 -11.48 -17.07
C LEU A 257 -2.23 -12.53 -16.07
N LYS A 258 -1.36 -13.45 -16.51
CA LYS A 258 -0.78 -14.49 -15.64
C LYS A 258 -0.11 -13.90 -14.40
N TYR A 259 0.79 -12.93 -14.57
CA TYR A 259 1.53 -12.35 -13.44
C TYR A 259 0.66 -11.44 -12.58
N GLY A 260 -0.27 -10.70 -13.20
CA GLY A 260 -1.21 -9.86 -12.48
C GLY A 260 -2.15 -10.68 -11.59
N GLU A 261 -2.75 -11.76 -12.11
CA GLU A 261 -3.60 -12.65 -11.31
C GLU A 261 -2.83 -13.35 -10.20
N GLU A 262 -1.62 -13.86 -10.47
CA GLU A 262 -0.77 -14.48 -9.45
C GLU A 262 -0.39 -13.49 -8.33
N ASN A 263 -0.24 -12.20 -8.66
CA ASN A 263 0.20 -11.18 -7.72
C ASN A 263 -0.92 -10.40 -7.02
N LEU A 264 -2.17 -10.52 -7.47
CA LEU A 264 -3.28 -9.69 -6.99
C LEU A 264 -3.44 -9.76 -5.47
N ASP A 265 -3.38 -10.95 -4.88
CA ASP A 265 -3.43 -11.13 -3.41
C ASP A 265 -2.25 -10.45 -2.71
N GLY A 266 -1.05 -10.51 -3.29
CA GLY A 266 0.13 -9.83 -2.79
C GLY A 266 0.02 -8.30 -2.83
N MET A 267 -0.46 -7.76 -3.95
CA MET A 267 -0.66 -6.32 -4.12
C MET A 267 -1.69 -5.77 -3.13
N ARG A 268 -2.82 -6.46 -2.96
CA ARG A 268 -3.85 -6.11 -1.97
C ARG A 268 -3.38 -6.27 -0.52
N PHE A 269 -2.46 -7.19 -0.26
CA PHE A 269 -1.91 -7.37 1.08
C PHE A 269 -1.00 -6.19 1.48
N TYR A 270 -0.27 -5.60 0.54
CA TYR A 270 0.74 -4.58 0.84
C TYR A 270 0.29 -3.14 0.64
N TYR A 271 -0.64 -2.89 -0.29
CA TYR A 271 -1.21 -1.57 -0.51
C TYR A 271 -2.58 -1.45 0.16
N SER A 272 -2.90 -0.26 0.68
CA SER A 272 -4.25 0.05 1.11
C SER A 272 -5.20 0.11 -0.08
N ASP A 273 -6.50 -0.15 0.16
CA ASP A 273 -7.53 -0.11 -0.89
C ASP A 273 -7.62 1.25 -1.60
N ASN A 274 -7.27 2.34 -0.90
CA ASN A 274 -7.23 3.69 -1.45
C ASN A 274 -5.91 4.06 -2.16
N SER A 275 -5.00 3.11 -2.35
CA SER A 275 -3.69 3.35 -2.97
C SER A 275 -3.81 3.54 -4.48
N PRO A 276 -3.36 4.68 -5.04
CA PRO A 276 -3.33 4.88 -6.50
C PRO A 276 -2.40 3.88 -7.22
N VAL A 277 -1.40 3.32 -6.51
CA VAL A 277 -0.52 2.29 -7.08
C VAL A 277 -1.26 0.98 -7.25
N LEU A 278 -2.11 0.60 -6.28
CA LEU A 278 -2.98 -0.57 -6.40
C LEU A 278 -4.01 -0.35 -7.52
N SER A 279 -4.58 0.85 -7.61
CA SER A 279 -5.50 1.19 -8.70
C SER A 279 -4.82 1.15 -10.06
N LEU A 280 -3.57 1.57 -10.18
CA LEU A 280 -2.81 1.44 -11.43
C LEU A 280 -2.58 -0.03 -11.79
N PHE A 281 -2.24 -0.86 -10.80
CA PHE A 281 -2.12 -2.30 -10.98
C PHE A 281 -3.44 -2.92 -11.47
N LEU A 282 -4.56 -2.58 -10.84
CA LEU A 282 -5.90 -3.04 -11.24
C LEU A 282 -6.26 -2.53 -12.64
N PHE A 283 -6.02 -1.26 -12.95
CA PHE A 283 -6.22 -0.71 -14.29
C PHE A 283 -5.47 -1.53 -15.35
N ASN A 284 -4.18 -1.81 -15.13
CA ASN A 284 -3.37 -2.61 -16.05
C ASN A 284 -3.87 -4.05 -16.16
N LEU A 285 -4.40 -4.62 -15.07
CA LEU A 285 -4.96 -5.98 -15.07
C LEU A 285 -6.28 -6.03 -15.86
N GLY A 286 -7.18 -5.08 -15.62
CA GLY A 286 -8.43 -4.93 -16.38
C GLY A 286 -8.16 -4.63 -17.86
N LYS A 287 -7.15 -3.81 -18.16
CA LYS A 287 -6.64 -3.60 -19.51
C LYS A 287 -6.21 -4.91 -20.15
N ALA A 288 -5.38 -5.72 -19.49
CA ALA A 288 -4.96 -7.03 -20.02
C ALA A 288 -6.15 -7.96 -20.32
N LYS A 289 -7.14 -8.04 -19.42
CA LYS A 289 -8.40 -8.77 -19.63
C LYS A 289 -9.13 -8.28 -20.89
N ILE A 290 -9.32 -6.97 -21.05
CA ILE A 290 -10.00 -6.38 -22.22
C ILE A 290 -9.26 -6.71 -23.54
N TYR A 291 -7.93 -6.62 -23.57
CA TYR A 291 -7.16 -6.98 -24.75
C TYR A 291 -7.25 -8.47 -25.09
N LEU A 292 -7.46 -9.33 -24.09
CA LEU A 292 -7.74 -10.75 -24.23
C LEU A 292 -9.23 -11.08 -24.46
N LYS A 293 -10.08 -10.05 -24.65
CA LYS A 293 -11.53 -10.17 -24.90
C LYS A 293 -12.34 -10.67 -23.70
N GLU A 294 -11.79 -10.63 -22.51
CA GLU A 294 -12.48 -10.90 -21.25
C GLU A 294 -13.14 -9.62 -20.73
N PHE A 295 -14.09 -9.07 -21.51
CA PHE A 295 -14.64 -7.72 -21.31
C PHE A 295 -15.37 -7.55 -19.97
N ARG A 296 -16.18 -8.52 -19.54
CA ARG A 296 -16.93 -8.42 -18.28
C ARG A 296 -16.00 -8.28 -17.08
N GLU A 297 -15.06 -9.21 -16.96
CA GLU A 297 -14.11 -9.21 -15.85
C GLU A 297 -13.21 -7.98 -15.90
N GLY A 298 -12.77 -7.61 -17.11
CA GLY A 298 -12.02 -6.38 -17.33
C GLY A 298 -12.75 -5.14 -16.84
N LEU A 299 -14.03 -4.97 -17.21
CA LEU A 299 -14.86 -3.84 -16.77
C LEU A 299 -15.01 -3.79 -15.25
N HIS A 300 -15.29 -4.92 -14.60
CA HIS A 300 -15.42 -4.96 -13.14
C HIS A 300 -14.12 -4.51 -12.44
N ILE A 301 -12.95 -4.91 -12.95
CA ILE A 301 -11.66 -4.49 -12.42
C ILE A 301 -11.39 -3.00 -12.70
N LEU A 302 -11.75 -2.49 -13.88
CA LEU A 302 -11.62 -1.07 -14.20
C LEU A 302 -12.50 -0.18 -13.31
N GLU A 303 -13.74 -0.60 -13.05
CA GLU A 303 -14.67 0.07 -12.12
C GLU A 303 -14.08 0.15 -10.71
N GLU A 304 -13.43 -0.92 -10.24
CA GLU A 304 -12.73 -0.92 -8.95
C GLU A 304 -11.54 0.06 -8.92
N ALA A 305 -10.80 0.16 -10.03
CA ALA A 305 -9.62 1.02 -10.13
C ALA A 305 -9.96 2.52 -10.18
N GLU A 306 -11.10 2.88 -10.78
CA GLU A 306 -11.39 4.24 -11.24
C GLU A 306 -11.28 5.31 -10.16
N LEU A 307 -11.92 5.10 -8.99
CA LEU A 307 -12.03 6.13 -7.96
C LEU A 307 -10.66 6.60 -7.46
N PHE A 308 -9.80 5.66 -7.09
CA PHE A 308 -8.51 5.97 -6.47
C PHE A 308 -7.40 6.23 -7.48
N LEU A 309 -7.50 5.69 -8.71
CA LEU A 309 -6.65 6.13 -9.81
C LEU A 309 -6.91 7.61 -10.13
N THR A 310 -8.19 7.99 -10.23
CA THR A 310 -8.61 9.37 -10.53
C THR A 310 -8.26 10.32 -9.38
N THR A 311 -8.50 9.93 -8.14
CA THR A 311 -8.16 10.74 -6.96
C THR A 311 -6.66 10.94 -6.81
N GLY A 312 -5.87 9.88 -7.03
CA GLY A 312 -4.42 9.92 -6.89
C GLY A 312 -3.69 10.67 -8.01
N LEU A 313 -4.12 10.48 -9.26
CA LEU A 313 -3.46 11.05 -10.43
C LEU A 313 -4.06 12.40 -10.87
N GLY A 314 -5.32 12.65 -10.52
CA GLY A 314 -6.11 13.77 -11.02
C GLY A 314 -6.92 13.39 -12.26
N THR A 315 -8.09 14.03 -12.42
CA THR A 315 -9.06 13.76 -13.49
C THR A 315 -8.54 14.00 -14.90
N SER A 316 -7.53 14.85 -15.07
CA SER A 316 -6.92 15.18 -16.36
C SER A 316 -5.67 14.35 -16.68
N HIS A 317 -5.36 13.32 -15.88
CA HIS A 317 -4.16 12.51 -16.11
C HIS A 317 -4.36 11.57 -17.32
N PRO A 318 -3.36 11.37 -18.20
CA PRO A 318 -3.50 10.52 -19.39
C PRO A 318 -3.97 9.08 -19.11
N LEU A 319 -3.54 8.48 -18.00
CA LEU A 319 -4.00 7.15 -17.58
C LEU A 319 -5.48 7.11 -17.18
N VAL A 320 -6.03 8.22 -16.69
CA VAL A 320 -7.47 8.32 -16.36
C VAL A 320 -8.27 8.43 -17.66
N GLU A 321 -7.80 9.23 -18.61
CA GLU A 321 -8.40 9.29 -19.95
C GLU A 321 -8.38 7.92 -20.65
N GLU A 322 -7.25 7.20 -20.56
CA GLU A 322 -7.12 5.84 -21.11
C GLU A 322 -8.09 4.85 -20.43
N LEU A 323 -8.27 4.94 -19.11
CA LEU A 323 -9.27 4.16 -18.38
C LEU A 323 -10.67 4.39 -18.92
N HIS A 324 -11.07 5.65 -19.15
CA HIS A 324 -12.38 5.98 -19.70
C HIS A 324 -12.54 5.46 -21.14
N GLN A 325 -11.52 5.59 -21.97
CA GLN A 325 -11.54 5.06 -23.35
C GLN A 325 -11.68 3.54 -23.38
N LEU A 326 -10.92 2.81 -22.55
CA LEU A 326 -11.02 1.35 -22.44
C LEU A 326 -12.37 0.89 -21.90
N THR A 327 -12.92 1.64 -20.93
CA THR A 327 -14.25 1.38 -20.38
C THR A 327 -15.33 1.55 -21.45
N LEU A 328 -15.25 2.60 -22.27
CA LEU A 328 -16.17 2.80 -23.40
C LEU A 328 -16.06 1.64 -24.41
N LEU A 329 -14.84 1.31 -24.82
CA LEU A 329 -14.58 0.21 -25.76
C LEU A 329 -15.17 -1.12 -25.27
N ALA A 330 -14.94 -1.48 -24.01
CA ALA A 330 -15.44 -2.74 -23.46
C ALA A 330 -16.98 -2.73 -23.31
N ASN A 331 -17.59 -1.56 -23.14
CA ASN A 331 -19.05 -1.42 -23.08
C ASN A 331 -19.74 -1.50 -24.45
N GLU A 332 -19.02 -1.26 -25.55
CA GLU A 332 -19.52 -1.45 -26.92
C GLU A 332 -19.53 -2.93 -27.35
N ASP A 333 -18.96 -3.83 -26.54
CA ASP A 333 -19.05 -5.26 -26.80
C ASP A 333 -20.52 -5.73 -26.82
N ARG A 334 -20.83 -6.59 -27.79
CA ARG A 334 -22.20 -7.03 -28.06
C ARG A 334 -22.81 -7.79 -26.88
N GLU A 335 -22.03 -8.66 -26.23
CA GLU A 335 -22.53 -9.46 -25.11
C GLU A 335 -22.86 -8.56 -23.92
N ILE A 336 -21.95 -7.63 -23.60
CA ILE A 336 -22.16 -6.62 -22.56
C ILE A 336 -23.38 -5.74 -22.86
N CYS A 337 -23.54 -5.29 -24.11
CA CYS A 337 -24.70 -4.51 -24.53
C CYS A 337 -26.02 -5.28 -24.33
N LEU A 338 -26.07 -6.55 -24.75
CA LEU A 338 -27.26 -7.39 -24.63
C LEU A 338 -27.66 -7.62 -23.17
N GLU A 339 -26.69 -7.80 -22.29
CA GLU A 339 -26.96 -8.01 -20.86
C GLU A 339 -27.44 -6.76 -20.15
N ARG A 340 -26.85 -5.60 -20.47
CA ARG A 340 -27.32 -4.32 -19.97
C ARG A 340 -28.75 -4.03 -20.42
N TRP A 341 -29.07 -4.35 -21.67
CA TRP A 341 -30.44 -4.25 -22.16
C TRP A 341 -31.40 -5.21 -21.44
N SER A 342 -30.99 -6.47 -21.23
CA SER A 342 -31.81 -7.45 -20.48
C SER A 342 -32.02 -7.07 -19.02
N THR A 343 -31.01 -6.48 -18.36
CA THR A 343 -31.13 -6.03 -16.97
C THR A 343 -31.96 -4.75 -16.85
N ALA A 344 -31.84 -3.81 -17.79
CA ALA A 344 -32.66 -2.61 -17.86
C ALA A 344 -34.14 -2.96 -18.04
N THR A 345 -34.47 -3.83 -19.00
CA THR A 345 -35.85 -4.30 -19.24
C THR A 345 -36.45 -4.97 -18.00
N LYS A 346 -35.72 -5.87 -17.33
CA LYS A 346 -36.18 -6.49 -16.07
C LYS A 346 -36.39 -5.47 -14.94
N LYS A 347 -35.57 -4.40 -14.87
CA LYS A 347 -35.71 -3.35 -13.86
C LYS A 347 -36.95 -2.49 -14.13
N ASP A 348 -37.23 -2.20 -15.40
CA ASP A 348 -38.42 -1.48 -15.82
C ASP A 348 -39.69 -2.30 -15.59
N GLU A 349 -39.67 -3.61 -15.88
CA GLU A 349 -40.77 -4.53 -15.54
C GLU A 349 -41.04 -4.55 -14.03
N LYS A 350 -40.00 -4.64 -13.18
CA LYS A 350 -40.16 -4.59 -11.72
C LYS A 350 -40.73 -3.25 -11.24
N ARG A 351 -40.29 -2.13 -11.83
CA ARG A 351 -40.81 -0.79 -11.51
C ARG A 351 -42.29 -0.67 -11.87
N GLN A 352 -42.67 -1.14 -13.06
CA GLN A 352 -44.06 -1.16 -13.49
C GLN A 352 -44.92 -2.05 -12.57
N LEU A 353 -44.42 -3.23 -12.18
CA LEU A 353 -45.12 -4.11 -11.25
C LEU A 353 -45.34 -3.45 -9.86
N HIS A 354 -44.31 -2.76 -9.32
CA HIS A 354 -44.45 -2.00 -8.07
C HIS A 354 -45.45 -0.84 -8.18
N GLN A 355 -45.52 -0.17 -9.33
CA GLN A 355 -46.45 0.92 -9.58
C GLN A 355 -47.91 0.42 -9.69
N VAL A 356 -48.12 -0.76 -10.28
CA VAL A 356 -49.43 -1.43 -10.32
C VAL A 356 -49.86 -1.90 -8.92
N HIS A 357 -48.95 -2.47 -8.13
CA HIS A 357 -49.27 -2.89 -6.76
C HIS A 357 -49.66 -1.70 -5.86
N SER A 358 -48.86 -0.63 -5.87
CA SER A 358 -49.15 0.57 -5.06
C SER A 358 -50.47 1.25 -5.42
N SER A 359 -50.80 1.35 -6.71
CA SER A 359 -52.08 1.90 -7.15
C SER A 359 -53.28 0.99 -6.81
N GLY A 360 -53.10 -0.33 -6.84
CA GLY A 360 -54.09 -1.31 -6.38
C GLY A 360 -54.38 -1.20 -4.89
N ASP A 361 -53.34 -1.06 -4.06
CA ASP A 361 -53.48 -0.87 -2.61
C ASP A 361 -54.20 0.44 -2.27
N GLU A 362 -53.92 1.52 -3.02
CA GLU A 362 -54.59 2.81 -2.87
C GLU A 362 -56.08 2.75 -3.24
N ALA A 363 -56.42 1.98 -4.29
CA ALA A 363 -57.80 1.76 -4.69
C ALA A 363 -58.58 0.92 -3.66
N LEU A 364 -57.96 -0.13 -3.11
CA LEU A 364 -58.55 -0.94 -2.03
C LEU A 364 -58.77 -0.11 -0.77
N ALA A 365 -57.82 0.74 -0.38
CA ALA A 365 -57.98 1.64 0.76
C ALA A 365 -59.16 2.61 0.59
N LYS A 366 -59.38 3.15 -0.62
CA LYS A 366 -60.54 4.00 -0.94
C LYS A 366 -61.86 3.23 -0.87
N ILE A 367 -61.88 1.99 -1.34
CA ILE A 367 -63.08 1.12 -1.26
C ILE A 367 -63.41 0.81 0.20
N PHE A 368 -62.42 0.42 1.01
CA PHE A 368 -62.61 0.18 2.45
C PHE A 368 -63.10 1.43 3.19
N ALA A 369 -62.54 2.60 2.88
CA ALA A 369 -63.00 3.87 3.45
C ALA A 369 -64.47 4.17 3.08
N THR A 370 -64.86 3.90 1.83
CA THR A 370 -66.23 4.11 1.34
C THR A 370 -67.21 3.12 1.99
N LEU A 371 -66.83 1.84 2.11
CA LEU A 371 -67.65 0.82 2.77
C LEU A 371 -67.85 1.12 4.27
N ASN A 372 -66.83 1.68 4.94
CA ASN A 372 -66.95 2.12 6.34
C ASN A 372 -67.87 3.34 6.51
N GLN A 373 -67.96 4.23 5.52
CA GLN A 373 -68.93 5.34 5.54
C GLN A 373 -70.38 4.83 5.33
N ILE A 374 -70.56 3.81 4.50
CA ILE A 374 -71.86 3.16 4.27
C ILE A 374 -72.30 2.35 5.52
N SER A 375 -71.38 1.68 6.22
CA SER A 375 -71.72 0.93 7.45
C SER A 375 -72.04 1.82 8.66
N HIS A 376 -71.74 3.12 8.60
CA HIS A 376 -72.09 4.11 9.63
C HIS A 376 -73.33 4.95 9.29
N SER A 377 -74.01 4.66 8.18
CA SER A 377 -75.30 5.25 7.83
C SER A 377 -76.44 4.25 8.07
N SER A 378 -76.77 4.01 9.34
CA SER A 378 -78.08 3.41 9.68
C SER A 378 -79.18 4.48 9.58
N PRO A 379 -80.38 4.13 9.08
CA PRO A 379 -81.45 5.09 8.82
C PRO A 379 -82.05 5.59 10.14
N GLN A 380 -81.92 6.88 10.40
CA GLN A 380 -82.72 7.53 11.44
C GLN A 380 -84.00 8.11 10.85
N ASN A 381 -85.10 7.76 11.50
CA ASN A 381 -86.40 8.43 11.56
C ASN A 381 -87.34 8.36 10.35
N LEU A 382 -88.28 7.41 10.43
CA LEU A 382 -89.66 7.60 10.00
C LEU A 382 -90.56 7.53 11.24
N SER A 383 -90.83 8.70 11.83
CA SER A 383 -91.96 8.91 12.73
C SER A 383 -92.40 10.37 12.69
N GLY A 384 -93.63 10.64 12.22
CA GLY A 384 -94.38 11.85 12.55
C GLY A 384 -94.84 12.74 11.38
N VAL A 385 -96.14 12.58 11.07
CA VAL A 385 -97.12 13.55 10.51
C VAL A 385 -96.95 14.03 9.06
#